data_AF-A0A4R1G4K0-F1
#
_entry.id   AF-A0A4R1G4K0-F1
#
_cell.length_a   1.000
_cell.length_b   1.000
_cell.length_c   1.000
_cell.angle_alpha   90.00
_cell.angle_beta   90.00
_cell.angle_gamma   90.00
#
_symmetry.space_group_name_H-M   'P 1'
#
loop_
_entity.id
_entity.type
_entity.pdbx_description
1 polymer ?
#
loop_
_entity_poly.entity_id
_entity_poly.type
_entity_poly.pdbx_seq_one_letter_code
_entity_poly.pdbx_strand_id
1 'polypeptide(L)'
;MSELEKQELNRQVLIRLIKAIIDQEELKVISQIISMDPHLLARVLKYVNSPYFGLRREITSVEHAVAYLGYKKLKEFAFILLTTSVLQNKPREEVKKVLQFAYLMKFLARKLYPKYEDEAFMVGLFEPIREELGDELKEILIKAGVSDIVIEGLYNQRSALGKLKSIVAKLLPLCKKFIEGEIEEIPVKTPENLKSAVVKSCIDSENVTNQILELL
;
A
#
# COMPACT_ATOMS: atom_id res chain seq x y z
N MET A 1 -7.13 -23.27 -9.80
CA MET A 1 -5.97 -22.52 -9.31
C MET A 1 -4.74 -23.13 -9.95
N SER A 2 -4.03 -22.39 -10.81
CA SER A 2 -2.90 -22.91 -11.58
C SER A 2 -1.68 -23.12 -10.68
N GLU A 3 -0.75 -24.00 -11.07
CA GLU A 3 0.51 -24.23 -10.32
C GLU A 3 1.36 -22.96 -10.18
N LEU A 4 1.16 -21.95 -11.05
CA LEU A 4 1.80 -20.63 -10.92
C LEU A 4 1.31 -19.85 -9.69
N GLU A 5 0.08 -20.05 -9.22
CA GLU A 5 -0.47 -19.30 -8.08
C GLU A 5 0.09 -19.78 -6.72
N LYS A 6 0.79 -20.91 -6.69
CA LYS A 6 1.33 -21.53 -5.46
C LYS A 6 2.80 -21.22 -5.17
N GLN A 7 3.50 -20.52 -6.06
CA GLN A 7 4.92 -20.20 -5.86
C GLN A 7 5.14 -18.82 -5.24
N GLU A 8 6.04 -18.75 -4.26
CA GLU A 8 6.36 -17.55 -3.49
C GLU A 8 7.13 -16.52 -4.36
N LEU A 9 6.78 -15.24 -4.17
CA LEU A 9 7.49 -14.12 -4.80
C LEU A 9 8.97 -14.12 -4.40
N ASN A 10 9.86 -13.85 -5.37
CA ASN A 10 11.27 -13.68 -5.06
C ASN A 10 11.51 -12.33 -4.37
N ARG A 11 11.64 -12.35 -3.04
CA ARG A 11 11.86 -11.14 -2.21
C ARG A 11 13.10 -10.35 -2.64
N GLN A 12 14.14 -11.00 -3.13
CA GLN A 12 15.36 -10.32 -3.58
C GLN A 12 15.10 -9.50 -4.86
N VAL A 13 14.33 -10.05 -5.80
CA VAL A 13 13.92 -9.33 -7.01
C VAL A 13 13.01 -8.15 -6.64
N LEU A 14 12.11 -8.34 -5.68
CA LEU A 14 11.20 -7.30 -5.22
C LEU A 14 11.91 -6.14 -4.51
N ILE A 15 12.89 -6.43 -3.65
CA ILE A 15 13.73 -5.40 -3.01
C ILE A 15 14.52 -4.62 -4.08
N ARG A 16 15.07 -5.32 -5.09
CA ARG A 16 15.76 -4.68 -6.21
C ARG A 16 14.82 -3.79 -7.02
N LEU A 17 13.59 -4.23 -7.26
CA LEU A 17 12.55 -3.45 -7.94
C LEU A 17 12.22 -2.17 -7.16
N ILE A 18 11.98 -2.29 -5.85
CA ILE A 18 11.69 -1.15 -4.97
C ILE A 18 12.81 -0.11 -5.05
N LYS A 19 14.07 -0.56 -4.93
CA LYS A 19 15.23 0.31 -5.03
C LYS A 19 15.29 1.03 -6.38
N ALA A 20 15.14 0.31 -7.50
CA ALA A 20 15.14 0.90 -8.84
C ALA A 20 14.02 1.93 -9.04
N ILE A 21 12.83 1.69 -8.46
CA ILE A 21 11.71 2.64 -8.51
C ILE A 21 12.00 3.90 -7.68
N ILE A 22 12.60 3.75 -6.49
CA ILE A 22 12.96 4.87 -5.61
C ILE A 22 14.05 5.73 -6.26
N ASP A 23 15.06 5.08 -6.84
CA ASP A 23 16.17 5.73 -7.54
C ASP A 23 15.73 6.33 -8.90
N GLN A 24 14.47 6.13 -9.31
CA GLN A 24 13.88 6.55 -10.58
C GLN A 24 14.72 6.11 -11.80
N GLU A 25 15.21 4.87 -11.75
CA GLU A 25 15.88 4.22 -12.87
C GLU A 25 14.97 4.18 -14.10
N GLU A 26 15.57 4.12 -15.30
CA GLU A 26 14.79 4.07 -16.55
C GLU A 26 13.72 2.98 -16.52
N LEU A 27 12.52 3.28 -17.03
CA LEU A 27 11.40 2.32 -17.08
C LEU A 27 11.78 0.99 -17.73
N LYS A 28 12.71 1.01 -18.70
CA LYS A 28 13.27 -0.21 -19.32
C LYS A 28 14.00 -1.09 -18.31
N VAL A 29 14.79 -0.51 -17.41
CA VAL A 29 15.47 -1.22 -16.32
C VAL A 29 14.44 -1.82 -15.36
N ILE A 30 13.39 -1.07 -15.03
CA ILE A 30 12.29 -1.55 -14.19
C ILE A 30 11.58 -2.75 -14.83
N SER A 31 11.25 -2.67 -16.12
CA SER A 31 10.67 -3.79 -16.87
C SER A 31 11.59 -5.02 -16.88
N GLN A 32 12.89 -4.82 -17.05
CA GLN A 32 13.87 -5.91 -17.00
C GLN A 32 13.89 -6.60 -15.63
N ILE A 33 13.87 -5.83 -14.53
CA ILE A 33 13.84 -6.39 -13.17
C ILE A 33 12.57 -7.21 -12.95
N ILE A 34 11.40 -6.69 -13.36
CA ILE A 34 10.13 -7.41 -13.24
C ILE A 34 10.18 -8.74 -14.01
N SER A 35 10.75 -8.75 -15.22
CA SER A 35 10.89 -9.95 -16.04
C SER A 35 11.85 -11.01 -15.48
N MET A 36 12.65 -10.68 -14.45
CA MET A 36 13.50 -11.68 -13.78
C MET A 36 12.70 -12.68 -12.94
N ASP A 37 11.45 -12.36 -12.58
CA ASP A 37 10.55 -13.24 -11.83
C ASP A 37 9.20 -13.34 -12.56
N PRO A 38 8.90 -14.49 -13.18
CA PRO A 38 7.62 -14.71 -13.86
C PRO A 38 6.39 -14.48 -12.98
N HIS A 39 6.49 -14.72 -11.67
CA HIS A 39 5.39 -14.48 -10.73
C HIS A 39 5.17 -12.98 -10.52
N LEU A 40 6.25 -12.22 -10.35
CA LEU A 40 6.18 -10.77 -10.27
C LEU A 40 5.59 -10.16 -11.54
N LEU A 41 6.05 -10.62 -12.72
CA LEU A 41 5.50 -10.19 -14.01
C LEU A 41 3.99 -10.48 -14.09
N ALA A 42 3.56 -11.70 -13.76
CA ALA A 42 2.15 -12.08 -13.77
C ALA A 42 1.32 -11.21 -12.81
N ARG A 43 1.83 -10.92 -11.60
CA ARG A 43 1.18 -10.04 -10.62
C ARG A 43 1.06 -8.60 -11.13
N VAL A 44 2.09 -8.07 -11.79
CA VAL A 44 2.05 -6.72 -12.39
C VAL A 44 1.02 -6.64 -13.52
N LEU A 45 0.96 -7.63 -14.39
CA LEU A 45 -0.05 -7.69 -15.46
C LEU A 45 -1.47 -7.84 -14.89
N LYS A 46 -1.67 -8.72 -13.89
CA LYS A 46 -2.96 -8.86 -13.21
C LYS A 46 -3.38 -7.56 -12.53
N TYR A 47 -2.41 -6.84 -11.94
CA TYR A 47 -2.67 -5.54 -11.31
C TYR A 47 -3.13 -4.50 -12.31
N VAL A 48 -2.37 -4.28 -13.39
CA VAL A 48 -2.72 -3.24 -14.37
C VAL A 48 -4.04 -3.53 -15.09
N ASN A 49 -4.37 -4.82 -15.29
CA ASN A 49 -5.63 -5.24 -15.92
C ASN A 49 -6.80 -5.40 -14.94
N SER A 50 -6.62 -5.07 -13.67
CA SER A 50 -7.69 -5.17 -12.69
C SER A 50 -8.80 -4.13 -12.93
N PRO A 51 -10.03 -4.38 -12.45
CA PRO A 51 -11.13 -3.41 -12.53
C PRO A 51 -10.78 -2.04 -11.94
N TYR A 52 -9.80 -1.97 -11.03
CA TYR A 52 -9.26 -0.73 -10.47
C TYR A 52 -8.84 0.29 -11.53
N PHE A 53 -8.27 -0.16 -12.66
CA PHE A 53 -7.80 0.72 -13.72
C PHE A 53 -8.83 0.95 -14.83
N GLY A 54 -9.94 0.19 -14.87
CA GLY A 54 -11.02 0.38 -15.83
C GLY A 54 -10.59 0.32 -17.30
N LEU A 55 -9.58 -0.49 -17.63
CA LEU A 55 -9.01 -0.57 -18.97
C LEU A 55 -10.02 -1.15 -19.97
N ARG A 56 -10.12 -0.53 -21.14
CA ARG A 56 -10.94 -1.03 -22.27
C ARG A 56 -10.27 -2.17 -23.03
N ARG A 57 -8.94 -2.24 -23.00
CA ARG A 57 -8.12 -3.26 -23.66
C ARG A 57 -7.10 -3.76 -22.66
N GLU A 58 -6.90 -5.07 -22.65
CA GLU A 58 -5.91 -5.73 -21.81
C GLU A 58 -4.49 -5.32 -22.23
N ILE A 59 -3.65 -5.05 -21.23
CA ILE A 59 -2.21 -4.85 -21.37
C ILE A 59 -1.52 -6.21 -21.21
N THR A 60 -0.78 -6.64 -22.23
CA THR A 60 -0.15 -7.96 -22.27
C THR A 60 1.37 -7.94 -22.18
N SER A 61 2.00 -6.76 -22.19
CA SER A 61 3.46 -6.61 -22.07
C SER A 61 3.87 -5.85 -20.82
N VAL A 62 5.00 -6.25 -20.23
CA VAL A 62 5.54 -5.63 -19.03
C VAL A 62 6.00 -4.19 -19.29
N GLU A 63 6.52 -3.90 -20.48
CA GLU A 63 6.93 -2.55 -20.88
C GLU A 63 5.72 -1.61 -20.92
N HIS A 64 4.61 -2.06 -21.49
CA HIS A 64 3.38 -1.28 -21.53
C HIS A 64 2.77 -1.14 -20.13
N ALA A 65 2.79 -2.21 -19.32
CA ALA A 65 2.32 -2.14 -17.93
C ALA A 65 3.12 -1.13 -17.10
N VAL A 66 4.45 -1.18 -17.19
CA VAL A 66 5.35 -0.25 -16.47
C VAL A 66 5.15 1.19 -16.94
N ALA A 67 5.03 1.42 -18.26
CA ALA A 67 4.75 2.74 -18.81
C ALA A 67 3.38 3.29 -18.36
N TYR A 68 2.36 2.45 -18.33
CA TYR A 68 1.01 2.82 -17.91
C TYR A 68 0.94 3.15 -16.41
N LEU A 69 1.54 2.32 -15.56
CA LEU A 69 1.53 2.49 -14.12
C LEU A 69 2.40 3.68 -13.67
N GLY A 70 3.57 3.84 -14.29
CA GLY A 70 4.59 4.79 -13.86
C GLY A 70 5.14 4.50 -12.46
N TYR A 71 6.14 5.30 -12.03
CA TYR A 71 6.85 5.08 -10.77
C TYR A 71 5.94 5.03 -9.55
N LYS A 72 4.97 5.94 -9.47
CA LYS A 72 4.12 6.07 -8.27
C LYS A 72 3.28 4.82 -8.02
N LYS A 73 2.62 4.27 -9.03
CA LYS A 73 1.78 3.08 -8.87
C LYS A 73 2.58 1.79 -8.80
N LEU A 74 3.70 1.71 -9.52
CA LEU A 74 4.64 0.60 -9.36
C LEU A 74 5.19 0.54 -7.94
N LYS A 75 5.57 1.68 -7.35
CA LYS A 75 6.03 1.77 -5.97
C LYS A 75 4.97 1.26 -4.99
N GLU A 76 3.75 1.77 -5.11
CA GLU A 76 2.61 1.38 -4.28
C GLU A 76 2.38 -0.15 -4.33
N PHE A 77 2.35 -0.72 -5.54
CA PHE A 77 2.12 -2.14 -5.72
C PHE A 77 3.29 -3.01 -5.28
N ALA A 78 4.54 -2.61 -5.55
CA ALA A 78 5.73 -3.34 -5.10
C ALA A 78 5.77 -3.45 -3.56
N PHE A 79 5.39 -2.39 -2.85
CA PHE A 79 5.29 -2.45 -1.39
C PHE A 79 4.14 -3.32 -0.89
N ILE A 80 2.98 -3.31 -1.57
CA ILE A 80 1.88 -4.23 -1.27
C ILE A 80 2.37 -5.68 -1.39
N LEU A 81 3.00 -6.03 -2.52
CA LEU A 81 3.55 -7.37 -2.75
C LEU A 81 4.57 -7.78 -1.67
N LEU A 82 5.42 -6.84 -1.23
CA LEU A 82 6.43 -7.11 -0.21
C LEU A 82 5.75 -7.44 1.12
N THR A 83 4.79 -6.60 1.51
CA THR A 83 4.04 -6.76 2.75
C THR A 83 3.25 -8.06 2.76
N THR A 84 2.55 -8.37 1.67
CA THR A 84 1.74 -9.59 1.58
C THR A 84 2.60 -10.84 1.51
N SER A 85 3.84 -10.75 0.99
CA SER A 85 4.79 -11.86 1.03
C SER A 85 5.25 -12.19 2.46
N VAL A 86 5.27 -11.20 3.36
CA VAL A 86 5.55 -11.41 4.79
C VAL A 86 4.31 -11.97 5.50
N LEU A 87 3.13 -11.43 5.17
CA LEU A 87 1.85 -11.83 5.75
C LEU A 87 1.22 -13.09 5.10
N GLN A 88 1.98 -13.85 4.31
CA GLN A 88 1.43 -14.95 3.48
C GLN A 88 0.67 -16.03 4.27
N ASN A 89 0.99 -16.21 5.55
CA ASN A 89 0.34 -17.17 6.44
C ASN A 89 -0.81 -16.57 7.26
N LYS A 90 -1.10 -15.27 7.11
CA LYS A 90 -2.17 -14.60 7.84
C LYS A 90 -3.52 -14.77 7.12
N PRO A 91 -4.64 -14.81 7.86
CA PRO A 91 -5.97 -14.85 7.26
C PRO A 91 -6.20 -13.68 6.30
N ARG A 92 -6.99 -13.91 5.25
CA ARG A 92 -7.36 -12.88 4.26
C ARG A 92 -7.93 -11.61 4.89
N GLU A 93 -8.69 -11.74 5.99
CA GLU A 93 -9.23 -10.61 6.75
C GLU A 93 -8.15 -9.78 7.47
N GLU A 94 -7.05 -10.39 7.88
CA GLU A 94 -5.91 -9.66 8.46
C GLU A 94 -5.21 -8.85 7.37
N VAL A 95 -4.96 -9.46 6.19
CA VAL A 95 -4.41 -8.75 5.03
C VAL A 95 -5.33 -7.60 4.59
N LYS A 96 -6.66 -7.82 4.59
CA LYS A 96 -7.66 -6.77 4.32
C LYS A 96 -7.48 -5.58 5.27
N LYS A 97 -7.37 -5.82 6.57
CA LYS A 97 -7.20 -4.75 7.58
C LYS A 97 -5.90 -3.96 7.36
N VAL A 98 -4.81 -4.63 7.02
CA VAL A 98 -3.52 -3.97 6.71
C VAL A 98 -3.66 -3.03 5.51
N LEU A 99 -4.29 -3.50 4.42
CA LEU A 99 -4.53 -2.67 3.24
C LEU A 99 -5.48 -1.50 3.54
N GLN A 100 -6.56 -1.73 4.28
CA GLN A 100 -7.49 -0.66 4.68
C GLN A 100 -6.78 0.40 5.52
N PHE A 101 -5.95 -0.03 6.47
CA PHE A 101 -5.14 0.88 7.29
C PHE A 101 -4.19 1.73 6.43
N ALA A 102 -3.48 1.12 5.49
CA ALA A 102 -2.58 1.80 4.55
C ALA A 102 -3.32 2.82 3.66
N TYR A 103 -4.46 2.44 3.07
CA TYR A 103 -5.25 3.34 2.23
C TYR A 103 -5.91 4.47 3.03
N LEU A 104 -6.40 4.19 4.23
CA LEU A 104 -6.97 5.22 5.09
C LEU A 104 -5.91 6.24 5.52
N MET A 105 -4.69 5.79 5.87
CA MET A 105 -3.53 6.66 6.06
C MET A 105 -3.27 7.54 4.83
N LYS A 106 -3.23 6.94 3.63
CA LYS A 106 -3.02 7.66 2.37
C LYS A 106 -4.05 8.77 2.15
N PHE A 107 -5.35 8.44 2.26
CA PHE A 107 -6.43 9.37 1.94
C PHE A 107 -6.56 10.50 2.96
N LEU A 108 -6.34 10.22 4.24
CA LEU A 108 -6.31 11.27 5.25
C LEU A 108 -5.06 12.15 5.13
N ALA A 109 -3.90 11.56 4.83
CA ALA A 109 -2.68 12.32 4.56
C ALA A 109 -2.83 13.23 3.34
N ARG A 110 -3.53 12.81 2.27
CA ARG A 110 -3.82 13.69 1.13
C ARG A 110 -4.50 15.00 1.53
N LYS A 111 -5.27 15.00 2.63
CA LYS A 111 -5.94 16.21 3.15
C LYS A 111 -5.10 16.96 4.17
N LEU A 112 -4.45 16.24 5.10
CA LEU A 112 -3.75 16.81 6.24
C LEU A 112 -2.28 17.14 5.94
N TYR A 113 -1.63 16.30 5.15
CA TYR A 113 -0.22 16.35 4.78
C TYR A 113 -0.03 15.98 3.30
N PRO A 114 -0.52 16.79 2.33
CA PRO A 114 -0.57 16.37 0.93
C PRO A 114 0.79 15.94 0.35
N LYS A 115 1.88 16.52 0.85
CA LYS A 115 3.26 16.19 0.46
C LYS A 115 3.71 14.79 0.91
N TYR A 116 3.04 14.20 1.90
CA TYR A 116 3.40 12.92 2.51
C TYR A 116 2.34 11.84 2.27
N GLU A 117 1.52 11.99 1.23
CA GLU A 117 0.46 11.02 0.89
C GLU A 117 1.03 9.61 0.69
N ASP A 118 2.11 9.49 -0.09
CA ASP A 118 2.68 8.19 -0.43
C ASP A 118 3.48 7.61 0.75
N GLU A 119 4.16 8.45 1.53
CA GLU A 119 4.83 8.04 2.77
C GLU A 119 3.83 7.56 3.82
N ALA A 120 2.68 8.21 3.95
CA ALA A 120 1.62 7.79 4.87
C ALA A 120 1.07 6.41 4.51
N PHE A 121 0.89 6.14 3.21
CA PHE A 121 0.54 4.80 2.73
C PHE A 121 1.57 3.75 3.17
N MET A 122 2.86 4.05 2.97
CA MET A 122 3.96 3.14 3.35
C MET A 122 4.00 2.89 4.87
N VAL A 123 3.84 3.93 5.68
CA VAL A 123 3.78 3.79 7.15
C VAL A 123 2.62 2.87 7.54
N GLY A 124 1.45 3.04 6.94
CA GLY A 124 0.31 2.17 7.25
C GLY A 124 0.51 0.72 6.82
N LEU A 125 1.19 0.52 5.68
CA LEU A 125 1.44 -0.80 5.14
C LEU A 125 2.51 -1.57 5.93
N PHE A 126 3.55 -0.88 6.39
CA PHE A 126 4.66 -1.48 7.11
C PHE A 126 4.45 -1.62 8.62
N GLU A 127 3.42 -0.99 9.18
CA GLU A 127 3.17 -1.07 10.62
C GLU A 127 3.03 -2.51 11.16
N PRO A 128 2.28 -3.43 10.52
CA PRO A 128 2.20 -4.81 10.98
C PRO A 128 3.55 -5.54 10.89
N ILE A 129 4.31 -5.28 9.82
CA ILE A 129 5.66 -5.86 9.65
C ILE A 129 6.60 -5.33 10.73
N ARG A 130 6.48 -4.06 11.12
CA ARG A 130 7.27 -3.44 12.18
C ARG A 130 7.01 -4.12 13.52
N GLU A 131 5.76 -4.47 13.81
CA GLU A 131 5.40 -5.20 15.03
C GLU A 131 6.02 -6.60 15.06
N GLU A 132 6.20 -7.24 13.90
CA GLU A 132 6.81 -8.58 13.78
C GLU A 132 8.35 -8.54 13.76
N LEU A 133 8.96 -7.60 13.01
CA LEU A 133 10.41 -7.56 12.75
C LEU A 133 11.19 -6.53 13.56
N GLY A 134 10.52 -5.56 14.20
CA GLY A 134 11.19 -4.51 14.98
C GLY A 134 12.29 -3.78 14.18
N ASP A 135 13.47 -3.63 14.77
CA ASP A 135 14.59 -2.88 14.20
C ASP A 135 15.16 -3.50 12.91
N GLU A 136 14.95 -4.80 12.66
CA GLU A 136 15.39 -5.44 11.40
C GLU A 136 14.69 -4.80 10.20
N LEU A 137 13.40 -4.49 10.32
CA LEU A 137 12.66 -3.79 9.28
C LEU A 137 13.26 -2.40 9.02
N LYS A 138 13.68 -1.68 10.08
CA LYS A 138 14.30 -0.36 9.93
C LYS A 138 15.54 -0.45 9.03
N GLU A 139 16.39 -1.43 9.24
CA GLU A 139 17.59 -1.64 8.42
C GLU A 139 17.25 -1.97 6.96
N ILE A 140 16.25 -2.83 6.73
CA ILE A 140 15.79 -3.19 5.39
C ILE A 140 15.28 -1.95 4.64
N LEU A 141 14.46 -1.13 5.30
CA LEU A 141 13.89 0.07 4.69
C LEU A 141 14.98 1.11 4.36
N ILE A 142 15.95 1.31 5.25
CA ILE A 142 17.11 2.19 4.99
C ILE A 142 17.93 1.69 3.81
N LYS A 143 18.25 0.38 3.77
CA LYS A 143 18.99 -0.23 2.66
C LYS A 143 18.24 -0.12 1.32
N ALA A 144 16.91 -0.16 1.36
CA ALA A 144 16.06 0.02 0.19
C ALA A 144 15.93 1.48 -0.27
N GLY A 145 16.45 2.46 0.48
CA GLY A 145 16.36 3.89 0.16
C GLY A 145 15.02 4.53 0.52
N VAL A 146 14.25 3.90 1.43
CA VAL A 146 12.98 4.46 1.91
C VAL A 146 13.24 5.74 2.72
N SER A 147 12.41 6.76 2.51
CA SER A 147 12.62 8.09 3.10
C SER A 147 12.54 8.10 4.63
N ASP A 148 13.30 8.99 5.27
CA ASP A 148 13.28 9.19 6.73
C ASP A 148 11.89 9.54 7.26
N ILE A 149 11.04 10.16 6.44
CA ILE A 149 9.65 10.46 6.79
C ILE A 149 8.85 9.19 7.10
N VAL A 150 9.09 8.10 6.37
CA VAL A 150 8.46 6.79 6.63
C VAL A 150 9.05 6.16 7.89
N ILE A 151 10.38 6.20 8.05
CA ILE A 151 11.05 5.68 9.24
C ILE A 151 10.54 6.39 10.50
N GLU A 152 10.51 7.72 10.51
CA GLU A 152 9.95 8.53 11.61
C GLU A 152 8.46 8.27 11.81
N GLY A 153 7.69 8.03 10.74
CA GLY A 153 6.27 7.67 10.86
C GLY A 153 6.03 6.33 11.55
N LEU A 154 6.92 5.37 11.34
CA LEU A 154 6.87 4.03 11.94
C LEU A 154 7.31 4.04 13.41
N TYR A 155 8.46 4.67 13.71
CA TYR A 155 9.14 4.52 15.01
C TYR A 155 8.93 5.71 15.97
N ASN A 156 8.55 6.90 15.48
CA ASN A 156 8.37 8.08 16.32
C ASN A 156 6.90 8.52 16.36
N GLN A 157 6.21 8.19 17.45
CA GLN A 157 4.78 8.55 17.64
C GLN A 157 4.51 10.06 17.64
N ARG A 158 5.55 10.90 17.82
CA ARG A 158 5.41 12.36 17.82
C ARG A 158 5.57 12.98 16.43
N SER A 159 6.06 12.23 15.44
CA SER A 159 6.17 12.67 14.05
C SER A 159 4.78 12.93 13.44
N ALA A 160 4.73 13.65 12.32
CA ALA A 160 3.46 13.94 11.65
C ALA A 160 2.72 12.66 11.26
N LEU A 161 3.44 11.70 10.66
CA LEU A 161 2.87 10.42 10.26
C LEU A 161 2.66 9.46 11.43
N GLY A 162 3.46 9.55 12.51
CA GLY A 162 3.23 8.81 13.75
C GLY A 162 1.93 9.22 14.43
N LYS A 163 1.65 10.53 14.51
CA LYS A 163 0.37 11.05 15.00
C LYS A 163 -0.81 10.62 14.12
N LEU A 164 -0.65 10.71 12.80
CA LEU A 164 -1.68 10.26 11.86
C LEU A 164 -1.96 8.76 12.03
N LYS A 165 -0.93 7.93 12.15
CA LYS A 165 -1.03 6.49 12.42
C LYS A 165 -1.88 6.20 13.66
N SER A 166 -1.62 6.90 14.77
CA SER A 166 -2.41 6.76 16.00
C SER A 166 -3.88 7.19 15.83
N ILE A 167 -4.16 8.18 14.99
CA ILE A 167 -5.54 8.60 14.67
C ILE A 167 -6.22 7.52 13.83
N VAL A 168 -5.56 7.03 12.78
CA VAL A 168 -6.10 5.99 11.90
C VAL A 168 -6.40 4.70 12.66
N ALA A 169 -5.54 4.29 13.60
CA ALA A 169 -5.78 3.13 14.45
C ALA A 169 -7.07 3.22 15.27
N LYS A 170 -7.47 4.44 15.68
CA LYS A 170 -8.73 4.67 16.39
C LYS A 170 -9.92 4.81 15.45
N LEU A 171 -9.70 5.33 14.24
CA LEU A 171 -10.76 5.53 13.23
C LEU A 171 -11.13 4.24 12.49
N LEU A 172 -10.17 3.35 12.21
CA LEU A 172 -10.41 2.16 11.38
C LEU A 172 -11.57 1.28 11.89
N PRO A 173 -11.71 0.98 13.20
CA PRO A 173 -12.85 0.22 13.71
C PRO A 173 -14.21 0.92 13.53
N LEU A 174 -14.21 2.25 13.38
CA LEU A 174 -15.40 3.06 13.17
C LEU A 174 -15.78 3.14 11.69
N CYS A 175 -14.84 2.94 10.76
CA CYS A 175 -15.12 2.98 9.32
C CYS A 175 -16.24 2.04 8.91
N LYS A 176 -16.30 0.83 9.49
CA LYS A 176 -17.39 -0.12 9.23
C LYS A 176 -18.75 0.49 9.57
N LYS A 177 -18.86 1.13 10.75
CA LYS A 177 -20.08 1.77 11.21
C LYS A 177 -20.48 2.99 10.37
N PHE A 178 -19.51 3.75 9.86
CA PHE A 178 -19.78 4.84 8.91
C PHE A 178 -20.34 4.32 7.58
N ILE A 179 -19.81 3.21 7.08
CA ILE A 179 -20.23 2.60 5.81
C ILE A 179 -21.62 1.98 5.93
N GLU A 180 -21.93 1.39 7.09
CA GLU A 180 -23.24 0.80 7.40
C GLU A 180 -24.29 1.87 7.80
N GLY A 181 -23.89 3.14 7.94
CA GLY A 181 -24.80 4.24 8.33
C GLY A 181 -25.21 4.22 9.80
N GLU A 182 -24.51 3.46 10.65
CA GLU A 182 -24.83 3.32 12.09
C GLU A 182 -24.37 4.53 12.92
N ILE A 183 -23.40 5.30 12.42
CA ILE A 183 -22.83 6.47 13.10
C ILE A 183 -22.73 7.62 12.11
N GLU A 184 -23.31 8.77 12.47
CA GLU A 184 -23.17 10.03 11.72
C GLU A 184 -22.11 10.97 12.33
N GLU A 185 -21.74 10.76 13.60
CA GLU A 185 -20.82 11.62 14.35
C GLU A 185 -19.48 10.93 14.67
N ILE A 186 -18.37 11.59 14.36
CA ILE A 186 -17.03 11.12 14.72
C ILE A 186 -16.81 11.34 16.23
N PRO A 187 -16.50 10.30 17.02
CA PRO A 187 -16.32 10.41 18.48
C PRO A 187 -15.02 11.14 18.89
N VAL A 188 -14.27 11.66 17.92
CA VAL A 188 -13.07 12.46 18.10
C VAL A 188 -13.42 13.91 17.77
N LYS A 189 -12.99 14.87 18.61
CA LYS A 189 -13.10 16.31 18.29
C LYS A 189 -12.43 16.57 16.94
N THR A 190 -13.24 16.68 15.90
CA THR A 190 -12.81 16.76 14.51
C THR A 190 -13.46 17.99 13.91
N PRO A 191 -12.69 18.92 13.31
CA PRO A 191 -13.25 20.04 12.58
C PRO A 191 -14.29 19.57 11.56
N GLU A 192 -15.41 20.30 11.40
CA GLU A 192 -16.55 19.88 10.57
C GLU A 192 -16.13 19.55 9.12
N ASN A 193 -15.20 20.33 8.57
CA ASN A 193 -14.62 20.13 7.25
C ASN A 193 -13.79 18.83 7.10
N LEU A 194 -13.37 18.24 8.22
CA LEU A 194 -12.61 17.00 8.25
C LEU A 194 -13.52 15.78 8.47
N LYS A 195 -14.76 15.96 8.95
CA LYS A 195 -15.70 14.85 9.13
C LYS A 195 -16.07 14.17 7.82
N SER A 196 -16.49 14.96 6.83
CA SER A 196 -16.82 14.46 5.49
C SER A 196 -15.62 13.81 4.81
N ALA A 197 -14.41 14.34 5.06
CA ALA A 197 -13.17 13.76 4.55
C ALA A 197 -12.87 12.39 5.18
N VAL A 198 -13.14 12.20 6.47
CA VAL A 198 -12.95 10.91 7.16
C VAL A 198 -13.91 9.86 6.62
N VAL A 199 -15.21 10.16 6.55
CA VAL A 199 -16.22 9.21 6.03
C VAL A 199 -15.89 8.81 4.59
N LYS A 200 -15.58 9.79 3.74
CA LYS A 200 -15.15 9.53 2.36
C LYS A 200 -13.88 8.66 2.32
N SER A 201 -12.89 8.95 3.17
CA SER A 201 -11.65 8.15 3.22
C SER A 201 -11.90 6.71 3.67
N CYS A 202 -12.83 6.47 4.60
CA CYS A 202 -13.25 5.12 4.98
C CYS A 202 -13.83 4.36 3.79
N ILE A 203 -14.81 4.95 3.08
CA ILE A 203 -15.45 4.35 1.90
C ILE A 203 -14.41 4.09 0.80
N ASP A 204 -13.60 5.09 0.46
CA ASP A 204 -12.59 4.99 -0.58
C ASP A 204 -11.55 3.89 -0.21
N SER A 205 -11.15 3.80 1.06
CA SER A 205 -10.21 2.77 1.53
C SER A 205 -10.78 1.37 1.42
N GLU A 206 -12.06 1.16 1.76
CA GLU A 206 -12.70 -0.14 1.64
C GLU A 206 -12.83 -0.58 0.18
N ASN A 207 -13.32 0.31 -0.69
CA ASN A 207 -13.50 0.02 -2.10
C ASN A 207 -12.18 -0.38 -2.78
N VAL A 208 -11.12 0.42 -2.56
CA VAL A 208 -9.80 0.12 -3.14
C VAL A 208 -9.22 -1.15 -2.54
N THR A 209 -9.33 -1.37 -1.23
CA THR A 209 -8.83 -2.60 -0.62
C THR A 209 -9.51 -3.84 -1.21
N ASN A 210 -10.84 -3.84 -1.36
CA ASN A 210 -11.55 -5.00 -1.91
C ASN A 210 -11.05 -5.33 -3.33
N GLN A 211 -10.85 -4.31 -4.17
CA GLN A 211 -10.30 -4.47 -5.52
C GLN A 211 -8.86 -5.02 -5.51
N ILE A 212 -8.00 -4.54 -4.62
CA ILE A 212 -6.61 -5.02 -4.52
C ILE A 212 -6.53 -6.43 -3.96
N LEU A 213 -7.38 -6.78 -2.98
CA LEU A 213 -7.35 -8.07 -2.31
C LEU A 213 -7.74 -9.23 -3.24
N GLU A 214 -8.47 -8.98 -4.32
CA GLU A 214 -8.74 -9.96 -5.39
C GLU A 214 -7.49 -10.29 -6.23
N LEU A 215 -6.47 -9.43 -6.17
CA LEU A 215 -5.23 -9.56 -6.91
C LEU A 215 -4.17 -10.33 -6.15
N LEU A 216 -4.30 -10.42 -4.82
CA LEU A 216 -3.43 -11.12 -3.88
C LEU A 216 -3.86 -12.58 -3.70
#